data_AF-A0A5C7P6Q3-F1
#
_entry.id   AF-A0A5C7P6Q3-F1
#
_cell.length_a   1.000
_cell.length_b   1.000
_cell.length_c   1.000
_cell.angle_alpha   90.00
_cell.angle_beta   90.00
_cell.angle_gamma   90.00
#
_symmetry.space_group_name_H-M   'P 1'
#
loop_
_entity.id
_entity.type
_entity.pdbx_description
1 polymer ?
#
loop_
_entity_poly.entity_id
_entity_poly.type
_entity_poly.pdbx_seq_one_letter_code
_entity_poly.pdbx_strand_id
1 'polypeptide(L)'
;EGWARSILFNPALAEQFSVYFSRPDTLALGVCNGCQMMAALSPIIPGTAAWPRFTRNKSEQFEARLSQVEVLDSPSAFFTGMAGTRLPIAVAHGEGYADFSQRGNATAVRQAMRFVDHHGVATEAYPFNPNGSPGGLTSVTTDDGRFTVLMPHPERVFRNAQMSFAAGGDVSARSPWMRMFQNARKALG
;
A
#
# COMPACT_ATOMS: atom_id res chain seq x y z
N GLU A 1 0.73 3.29 -16.07
CA GLU A 1 0.15 2.03 -16.60
C GLU A 1 1.05 1.21 -17.54
N GLY A 2 2.08 1.77 -18.19
CA GLY A 2 2.87 1.06 -19.21
C GLY A 2 3.45 -0.29 -18.75
N TRP A 3 3.99 -0.36 -17.53
CA TRP A 3 4.57 -1.59 -16.97
C TRP A 3 3.58 -2.76 -16.94
N ALA A 4 2.39 -2.57 -16.35
CA ALA A 4 1.37 -3.63 -16.29
C ALA A 4 0.90 -4.05 -17.70
N ARG A 5 0.75 -3.10 -18.62
CA ARG A 5 0.36 -3.40 -20.01
C ARG A 5 1.43 -4.23 -20.74
N SER A 6 2.71 -3.94 -20.52
CA SER A 6 3.81 -4.75 -21.09
C SER A 6 3.77 -6.21 -20.61
N ILE A 7 3.34 -6.44 -19.36
CA ILE A 7 3.14 -7.80 -18.84
C ILE A 7 1.91 -8.44 -19.49
N LEU A 8 0.76 -7.75 -19.49
CA LEU A 8 -0.51 -8.30 -19.99
C LEU A 8 -0.52 -8.59 -21.49
N PHE A 9 0.19 -7.78 -22.29
CA PHE A 9 0.25 -7.93 -23.75
C PHE A 9 1.38 -8.83 -24.24
N ASN A 10 2.19 -9.37 -23.33
CA ASN A 10 3.15 -10.42 -23.65
C ASN A 10 2.64 -11.73 -23.02
N PRO A 11 2.14 -12.70 -23.81
CA PRO A 11 1.54 -13.92 -23.30
C PRO A 11 2.44 -14.70 -22.33
N ALA A 12 3.75 -14.77 -22.59
CA ALA A 12 4.70 -15.46 -21.73
C ALA A 12 4.86 -14.77 -20.37
N LEU A 13 4.88 -13.42 -20.34
CA LEU A 13 4.91 -12.68 -19.08
C LEU A 13 3.59 -12.79 -18.34
N ALA A 14 2.46 -12.63 -19.02
CA ALA A 14 1.13 -12.78 -18.43
C ALA A 14 0.96 -14.15 -17.75
N GLU A 15 1.42 -15.23 -18.40
CA GLU A 15 1.42 -16.58 -17.85
C GLU A 15 2.33 -16.68 -16.62
N GLN A 16 3.58 -16.21 -16.69
CA GLN A 16 4.51 -16.27 -15.56
C GLN A 16 3.98 -15.56 -14.31
N PHE A 17 3.43 -14.35 -14.47
CA PHE A 17 2.82 -13.63 -13.35
C PHE A 17 1.58 -14.34 -12.81
N SER A 18 0.71 -14.85 -13.69
CA SER A 18 -0.49 -15.60 -13.29
C SER A 18 -0.13 -16.85 -12.47
N VAL A 19 0.90 -17.61 -12.91
CA VAL A 19 1.42 -18.77 -12.18
C VAL A 19 1.96 -18.36 -10.81
N TYR A 20 2.75 -17.29 -10.75
CA TYR A 20 3.30 -16.80 -9.48
C TYR A 20 2.21 -16.43 -8.47
N PHE A 21 1.16 -15.71 -8.90
CA PHE A 21 0.07 -15.30 -8.01
C PHE A 21 -0.90 -16.44 -7.65
N SER A 22 -0.97 -17.49 -8.47
CA SER A 22 -1.81 -18.67 -8.20
C SER A 22 -1.17 -19.67 -7.24
N ARG A 23 0.14 -19.60 -7.05
CA ARG A 23 0.85 -20.44 -6.07
C ARG A 23 0.41 -20.11 -4.64
N PRO A 24 0.22 -21.11 -3.75
CA PRO A 24 -0.20 -20.88 -2.37
C PRO A 24 0.92 -20.41 -1.44
N ASP A 25 2.18 -20.52 -1.87
CA ASP A 25 3.40 -20.30 -1.08
C ASP A 25 4.14 -19.00 -1.44
N THR A 26 3.49 -18.09 -2.16
CA THR A 26 4.07 -16.81 -2.59
C THR A 26 3.54 -15.64 -1.78
N LEU A 27 4.39 -14.61 -1.61
CA LEU A 27 4.05 -13.32 -1.03
C LEU A 27 4.45 -12.21 -2.00
N ALA A 28 3.62 -11.17 -2.14
CA ALA A 28 3.89 -10.06 -3.04
C ALA A 28 3.59 -8.72 -2.37
N LEU A 29 4.48 -7.76 -2.64
CA LEU A 29 4.35 -6.39 -2.15
C LEU A 29 4.45 -5.40 -3.32
N GLY A 30 3.44 -4.56 -3.50
CA GLY A 30 3.47 -3.45 -4.45
C GLY A 30 3.54 -2.11 -3.73
N VAL A 31 4.66 -1.39 -3.87
CA VAL A 31 4.84 -0.06 -3.25
C VAL A 31 4.77 1.03 -4.31
N CYS A 32 3.95 2.06 -4.08
CA CYS A 32 3.79 3.24 -4.94
C CYS A 32 3.56 2.87 -6.42
N ASN A 33 4.58 2.97 -7.29
CA ASN A 33 4.43 2.54 -8.68
C ASN A 33 4.19 1.02 -8.82
N GLY A 34 4.76 0.21 -7.93
CA GLY A 34 4.45 -1.22 -7.82
C GLY A 34 3.01 -1.47 -7.36
N CYS A 35 2.45 -0.61 -6.50
CA CYS A 35 1.03 -0.66 -6.11
C CYS A 35 0.13 -0.43 -7.33
N GLN A 36 0.40 0.64 -8.09
CA GLN A 36 -0.32 0.95 -9.33
C GLN A 36 -0.21 -0.17 -10.37
N MET A 37 0.99 -0.75 -10.52
CA MET A 37 1.24 -1.86 -11.44
C MET A 37 0.44 -3.11 -11.03
N MET A 38 0.54 -3.54 -9.77
CA MET A 38 -0.19 -4.71 -9.28
C MET A 38 -1.70 -4.50 -9.30
N ALA A 39 -2.16 -3.28 -8.97
CA ALA A 39 -3.54 -2.91 -9.16
C ALA A 39 -3.92 -3.09 -10.64
N ALA A 40 -3.17 -2.56 -11.60
CA ALA A 40 -3.48 -2.76 -13.03
C ALA A 40 -3.46 -4.25 -13.46
N LEU A 41 -2.65 -5.10 -12.81
CA LEU A 41 -2.63 -6.55 -13.01
C LEU A 41 -3.76 -7.32 -12.32
N SER A 42 -4.62 -6.67 -11.53
CA SER A 42 -5.71 -7.33 -10.79
C SER A 42 -6.51 -8.40 -11.56
N PRO A 43 -6.82 -8.27 -12.87
CA PRO A 43 -7.50 -9.33 -13.62
C PRO A 43 -6.80 -10.70 -13.61
N ILE A 44 -5.48 -10.75 -13.38
CA ILE A 44 -4.68 -11.98 -13.33
C ILE A 44 -4.19 -12.32 -11.90
N ILE A 45 -4.60 -11.56 -10.88
CA ILE A 45 -4.24 -11.80 -9.48
C ILE A 45 -5.48 -12.25 -8.71
N PRO A 46 -5.54 -13.52 -8.24
CA PRO A 46 -6.66 -14.02 -7.45
C PRO A 46 -6.91 -13.16 -6.20
N GLY A 47 -8.19 -12.97 -5.85
CA GLY A 47 -8.59 -12.24 -4.65
C GLY A 47 -8.47 -10.71 -4.72
N THR A 48 -8.22 -10.13 -5.89
CA THR A 48 -8.05 -8.67 -6.05
C THR A 48 -9.23 -7.96 -6.74
N ALA A 49 -10.34 -8.66 -7.01
CA ALA A 49 -11.47 -8.10 -7.75
C ALA A 49 -12.06 -6.81 -7.13
N ALA A 50 -11.96 -6.66 -5.80
CA ALA A 50 -12.42 -5.48 -5.09
C ALA A 50 -11.40 -4.31 -5.09
N TRP A 51 -10.19 -4.50 -5.59
CA TRP A 51 -9.14 -3.47 -5.53
C TRP A 51 -9.45 -2.26 -6.43
N PRO A 52 -9.20 -1.04 -5.93
CA PRO A 52 -9.39 0.17 -6.71
C PRO A 52 -8.37 0.26 -7.85
N ARG A 53 -8.55 1.22 -8.75
CA ARG A 53 -7.42 1.78 -9.50
C ARG A 53 -6.81 2.93 -8.71
N PHE A 54 -5.51 3.13 -8.86
CA PHE A 54 -4.84 4.31 -8.31
C PHE A 54 -4.62 5.32 -9.43
N THR A 55 -5.26 6.48 -9.33
CA THR A 55 -5.30 7.52 -10.37
C THR A 55 -4.81 8.85 -9.83
N ARG A 56 -4.85 9.90 -10.66
CA ARG A 56 -4.36 11.26 -10.34
C ARG A 56 -4.92 11.73 -8.99
N ASN A 57 -4.04 12.28 -8.16
CA ASN A 57 -4.44 12.88 -6.87
C ASN A 57 -5.53 13.93 -7.10
N LYS A 58 -6.47 14.08 -6.15
CA LYS A 58 -7.49 15.15 -6.21
C LYS A 58 -6.89 16.56 -6.20
N SER A 59 -5.68 16.74 -5.65
CA SER A 59 -4.96 18.02 -5.71
C SER A 59 -4.42 18.37 -7.09
N GLU A 60 -4.43 17.41 -8.03
CA GLU A 60 -3.80 17.50 -9.35
C GLU A 60 -2.28 17.78 -9.32
N GLN A 61 -1.66 17.60 -8.15
CA GLN A 61 -0.23 17.84 -7.91
C GLN A 61 0.48 16.58 -7.45
N PHE A 62 1.80 16.57 -7.65
CA PHE A 62 2.66 15.59 -7.00
C PHE A 62 2.82 15.92 -5.52
N GLU A 63 2.59 14.94 -4.64
CA GLU A 63 2.71 15.13 -3.20
C GLU A 63 3.93 14.38 -2.66
N ALA A 64 4.91 15.14 -2.18
CA ALA A 64 6.04 14.65 -1.39
C ALA A 64 5.83 15.04 0.08
N ARG A 65 5.42 14.09 0.93
CA ARG A 65 5.00 14.37 2.31
C ARG A 65 5.56 13.33 3.28
N LEU A 66 5.70 13.73 4.53
CA LEU A 66 5.64 12.80 5.66
C LEU A 66 4.21 12.84 6.19
N SER A 67 3.42 11.80 5.92
CA SER A 67 2.00 11.74 6.26
C SER A 67 1.78 10.79 7.43
N GLN A 68 0.73 11.03 8.22
CA GLN A 68 0.35 10.13 9.30
C GLN A 68 -0.61 9.06 8.77
N VAL A 69 -0.34 7.80 9.10
CA VAL A 69 -1.19 6.67 8.76
C VAL A 69 -1.53 5.83 9.98
N GLU A 70 -2.65 5.12 9.89
CA GLU A 70 -3.02 4.04 10.79
C GLU A 70 -2.99 2.72 10.03
N VAL A 71 -2.33 1.71 10.60
CA VAL A 71 -2.39 0.34 10.11
C VAL A 71 -3.67 -0.31 10.62
N LEU A 72 -4.48 -0.83 9.70
CA LEU A 72 -5.78 -1.43 10.00
C LEU A 72 -5.64 -2.91 10.30
N ASP A 73 -6.58 -3.44 11.09
CA ASP A 73 -6.71 -4.89 11.24
C ASP A 73 -7.15 -5.51 9.90
N SER A 74 -6.32 -6.38 9.35
CA SER A 74 -6.52 -6.98 8.02
C SER A 74 -5.74 -8.28 7.90
N PRO A 75 -6.07 -9.14 6.91
CA PRO A 75 -5.34 -10.39 6.68
C PRO A 75 -3.86 -10.20 6.27
N SER A 76 -3.41 -8.98 5.96
CA SER A 76 -2.08 -8.73 5.38
C SER A 76 -0.95 -9.37 6.18
N ALA A 77 -0.23 -10.30 5.56
CA ALA A 77 0.93 -10.95 6.15
C ALA A 77 2.00 -9.92 6.56
N PHE A 78 2.13 -8.83 5.79
CA PHE A 78 3.08 -7.74 6.03
C PHE A 78 2.76 -6.92 7.30
N PHE A 79 1.50 -6.83 7.70
CA PHE A 79 1.07 -6.00 8.84
C PHE A 79 0.72 -6.78 10.11
N THR A 80 1.11 -8.05 10.19
CA THR A 80 0.90 -8.90 11.37
C THR A 80 1.41 -8.23 12.66
N GLY A 81 0.50 -8.01 13.61
CA GLY A 81 0.80 -7.38 14.91
C GLY A 81 1.09 -5.88 14.85
N MET A 82 0.72 -5.20 13.76
CA MET A 82 0.85 -3.74 13.60
C MET A 82 -0.51 -3.01 13.65
N ALA A 83 -1.64 -3.73 13.70
CA ALA A 83 -2.97 -3.14 13.72
C ALA A 83 -3.14 -2.12 14.88
N GLY A 84 -3.77 -0.98 14.58
CA GLY A 84 -3.98 0.13 15.52
C GLY A 84 -2.77 1.05 15.71
N THR A 85 -1.59 0.71 15.16
CA THR A 85 -0.44 1.60 15.22
C THR A 85 -0.65 2.82 14.32
N ARG A 86 -0.26 3.99 14.83
CA ARG A 86 -0.31 5.26 14.11
C ARG A 86 1.11 5.77 13.91
N LEU A 87 1.56 5.82 12.67
CA LEU A 87 2.96 6.05 12.31
C LEU A 87 3.09 7.08 11.19
N PRO A 88 4.11 7.95 11.21
CA PRO A 88 4.44 8.74 10.04
C PRO A 88 5.05 7.84 8.96
N ILE A 89 4.77 8.11 7.69
CA ILE A 89 5.30 7.37 6.55
C ILE A 89 5.61 8.33 5.39
N ALA A 90 6.64 8.00 4.60
CA ALA A 90 6.98 8.77 3.41
C ALA A 90 5.93 8.58 2.32
N VAL A 91 5.50 9.68 1.71
CA VAL A 91 4.60 9.75 0.56
C VAL A 91 5.30 10.51 -0.56
N ALA A 92 5.24 9.98 -1.78
CA ALA A 92 5.89 10.57 -2.94
C ALA A 92 5.17 10.13 -4.24
N HIS A 93 3.97 10.66 -4.50
CA HIS A 93 3.18 10.27 -5.67
C HIS A 93 2.28 11.40 -6.22
N GLY A 94 2.07 11.41 -7.53
CA GLY A 94 1.05 12.24 -8.21
C GLY A 94 -0.23 11.49 -8.58
N GLU A 95 -0.21 10.16 -8.50
CA GLU A 95 -1.30 9.26 -8.90
C GLU A 95 -1.61 8.23 -7.81
N GLY A 96 -1.95 8.69 -6.61
CA GLY A 96 -2.25 7.84 -5.45
C GLY A 96 -3.71 7.78 -5.03
N TYR A 97 -4.63 8.40 -5.77
CA TYR A 97 -6.05 8.41 -5.41
C TYR A 97 -6.69 7.04 -5.66
N ALA A 98 -7.26 6.43 -4.63
CA ALA A 98 -7.99 5.17 -4.71
C ALA A 98 -9.37 5.39 -5.36
N ASP A 99 -9.44 5.14 -6.66
CA ASP A 99 -10.59 5.39 -7.50
C ASP A 99 -11.44 4.14 -7.73
N PHE A 100 -12.49 4.01 -6.92
CA PHE A 100 -13.48 2.93 -7.05
C PHE A 100 -14.47 3.13 -8.20
N SER A 101 -14.56 4.34 -8.77
CA SER A 101 -15.43 4.58 -9.94
C SER A 101 -14.88 3.91 -11.19
N GLN A 102 -13.56 3.71 -11.26
CA GLN A 102 -12.88 3.07 -12.38
C GLN A 102 -12.82 1.56 -12.25
N ARG A 103 -12.75 1.02 -11.03
CA ARG A 103 -12.74 -0.42 -10.74
C ARG A 103 -12.85 -0.69 -9.23
N GLY A 104 -13.34 -1.87 -8.88
CA GLY A 104 -13.25 -2.42 -7.53
C GLY A 104 -14.55 -2.24 -6.77
N ASN A 105 -14.52 -2.52 -5.47
CA ASN A 105 -15.68 -2.37 -4.61
C ASN A 105 -15.23 -1.88 -3.22
N ALA A 106 -15.59 -0.64 -2.89
CA ALA A 106 -15.20 0.01 -1.65
C ALA A 106 -15.73 -0.70 -0.39
N THR A 107 -16.84 -1.43 -0.47
CA THR A 107 -17.41 -2.16 0.68
C THR A 107 -16.83 -3.57 0.84
N ALA A 108 -16.29 -4.15 -0.23
CA ALA A 108 -15.73 -5.50 -0.21
C ALA A 108 -14.20 -5.53 -0.08
N VAL A 109 -13.51 -4.43 -0.38
CA VAL A 109 -12.05 -4.36 -0.36
C VAL A 109 -11.49 -4.54 1.06
N ARG A 110 -10.41 -5.33 1.18
CA ARG A 110 -9.66 -5.46 2.43
C ARG A 110 -8.71 -4.28 2.58
N GLN A 111 -9.13 -3.29 3.35
CA GLN A 111 -8.32 -2.13 3.68
C GLN A 111 -7.22 -2.54 4.67
N ALA A 112 -5.98 -2.11 4.41
CA ALA A 112 -4.83 -2.47 5.24
C ALA A 112 -4.16 -1.24 5.90
N MET A 113 -4.37 -0.05 5.33
CA MET A 113 -3.84 1.20 5.87
C MET A 113 -4.69 2.38 5.42
N ARG A 114 -4.83 3.38 6.29
CA ARG A 114 -5.48 4.66 5.97
C ARG A 114 -4.68 5.85 6.48
N PHE A 115 -4.80 6.99 5.80
CA PHE A 115 -4.38 8.28 6.31
C PHE A 115 -5.27 8.73 7.46
N VAL A 116 -4.65 9.36 8.45
CA VAL A 116 -5.32 9.95 9.60
C VAL A 116 -4.82 11.37 9.81
N ASP A 117 -5.64 12.20 10.47
CA ASP A 117 -5.21 13.52 10.91
C ASP A 117 -4.29 13.43 12.15
N HIS A 118 -3.90 14.58 12.69
CA HIS A 118 -3.03 14.67 13.85
C HIS A 118 -3.70 14.23 15.18
N HIS A 119 -5.03 14.08 15.20
CA HIS A 119 -5.77 13.45 16.31
C HIS A 119 -5.90 11.93 16.11
N GLY A 120 -5.45 11.41 14.97
CA GLY A 120 -5.53 10.01 14.59
C GLY A 120 -6.92 9.58 14.14
N VAL A 121 -7.73 10.52 13.65
CA VAL A 121 -9.03 10.25 13.04
C VAL A 121 -8.85 10.06 11.54
N ALA A 122 -9.50 9.04 10.96
CA ALA A 122 -9.51 8.83 9.51
C ALA A 122 -9.99 10.09 8.78
N THR A 123 -9.31 10.47 7.70
CA THR A 123 -9.58 11.75 7.07
C THR A 123 -9.47 11.74 5.55
N GLU A 124 -10.28 12.58 4.91
CA GLU A 124 -10.18 12.95 3.50
C GLU A 124 -9.64 14.38 3.34
N ALA A 125 -9.39 15.08 4.45
CA ALA A 125 -8.92 16.46 4.44
C ALA A 125 -7.45 16.53 3.99
N TYR A 126 -7.21 17.39 3.00
CA TYR A 126 -5.86 17.73 2.56
C TYR A 126 -5.16 18.64 3.58
N PRO A 127 -3.84 18.50 3.84
CA PRO A 127 -2.91 17.52 3.27
C PRO A 127 -2.74 16.24 4.12
N PHE A 128 -3.52 16.06 5.20
CA PHE A 128 -3.44 14.86 6.05
C PHE A 128 -3.68 13.58 5.23
N ASN A 129 -4.67 13.64 4.33
CA ASN A 129 -4.81 12.74 3.20
C ASN A 129 -4.30 13.44 1.93
N PRO A 130 -3.10 13.10 1.44
CA PRO A 130 -2.45 13.85 0.36
C PRO A 130 -3.09 13.62 -1.02
N ASN A 131 -3.79 12.50 -1.24
CA ASN A 131 -4.36 12.16 -2.55
C ASN A 131 -5.89 12.27 -2.62
N GLY A 132 -6.56 12.41 -1.48
CA GLY A 132 -8.01 12.55 -1.36
C GLY A 132 -8.79 11.22 -1.43
N SER A 133 -8.11 10.10 -1.21
CA SER A 133 -8.71 8.75 -1.26
C SER A 133 -9.84 8.59 -0.23
N PRO A 134 -10.96 7.92 -0.59
CA PRO A 134 -12.11 7.77 0.32
C PRO A 134 -11.73 7.09 1.63
N GLY A 135 -12.21 7.63 2.76
CA GLY A 135 -11.93 7.12 4.10
C GLY A 135 -10.43 7.11 4.48
N GLY A 136 -9.58 7.84 3.75
CA GLY A 136 -8.14 7.83 3.94
C GLY A 136 -7.41 6.65 3.28
N LEU A 137 -8.09 5.79 2.51
CA LEU A 137 -7.53 4.53 2.03
C LEU A 137 -6.19 4.72 1.30
N THR A 138 -5.16 3.97 1.70
CA THR A 138 -3.83 4.06 1.08
C THR A 138 -3.13 2.70 0.90
N SER A 139 -3.70 1.63 1.46
CA SER A 139 -3.25 0.26 1.25
C SER A 139 -4.42 -0.73 1.27
N VAL A 140 -4.33 -1.75 0.41
CA VAL A 140 -5.26 -2.87 0.36
C VAL A 140 -4.50 -4.20 0.29
N THR A 141 -5.17 -5.28 0.72
CA THR A 141 -4.62 -6.65 0.68
C THR A 141 -5.62 -7.62 0.02
N THR A 142 -5.17 -8.83 -0.30
CA THR A 142 -6.05 -9.96 -0.67
C THR A 142 -6.70 -10.59 0.57
N ASP A 143 -7.78 -11.34 0.37
CA ASP A 143 -8.49 -12.07 1.43
C ASP A 143 -7.59 -13.05 2.19
N ASP A 144 -6.66 -13.69 1.49
CA ASP A 144 -5.66 -14.61 2.05
C ASP A 144 -4.43 -13.89 2.63
N GLY A 145 -4.37 -12.55 2.52
CA GLY A 145 -3.33 -11.73 3.12
C GLY A 145 -1.97 -11.75 2.44
N ARG A 146 -1.78 -12.58 1.38
CA ARG A 146 -0.47 -12.82 0.79
C ARG A 146 0.03 -11.68 -0.09
N PHE A 147 -0.89 -10.94 -0.70
CA PHE A 147 -0.56 -9.83 -1.59
C PHE A 147 -1.06 -8.52 -1.00
N THR A 148 -0.15 -7.59 -0.75
CA THR A 148 -0.47 -6.27 -0.21
C THR A 148 0.09 -5.19 -1.13
N VAL A 149 -0.71 -4.17 -1.39
CA VAL A 149 -0.28 -2.99 -2.15
C VAL A 149 -0.52 -1.73 -1.34
N LEU A 150 0.41 -0.77 -1.44
CA LEU A 150 0.32 0.49 -0.73
C LEU A 150 0.98 1.63 -1.50
N MET A 151 0.39 2.83 -1.42
CA MET A 151 0.96 4.03 -2.03
C MET A 151 2.14 4.65 -1.26
N PRO A 152 2.16 4.66 0.10
CA PRO A 152 3.29 5.18 0.85
C PRO A 152 4.52 4.26 0.78
N HIS A 153 5.68 4.79 1.18
CA HIS A 153 7.00 4.18 1.02
C HIS A 153 7.63 3.74 2.34
N PRO A 154 7.25 2.59 2.94
CA PRO A 154 7.86 2.09 4.18
C PRO A 154 9.36 1.77 4.02
N GLU A 155 9.79 1.40 2.80
CA GLU A 155 11.18 1.12 2.45
C GLU A 155 12.07 2.37 2.38
N ARG A 156 11.47 3.56 2.32
CA ARG A 156 12.22 4.82 2.43
C ARG A 156 12.41 5.26 3.86
N VAL A 157 11.72 4.63 4.81
CA VAL A 157 11.67 5.05 6.21
C VAL A 157 11.81 3.91 7.20
N PHE A 158 12.50 2.81 6.84
CA PHE A 158 12.70 1.67 7.75
C PHE A 158 13.74 1.93 8.85
N ARG A 159 14.47 3.04 8.79
CA ARG A 159 15.39 3.53 9.82
C ARG A 159 14.90 4.84 10.38
N ASN A 160 15.10 5.08 11.68
CA ASN A 160 14.77 6.37 12.28
C ASN A 160 15.58 7.52 11.65
N ALA A 161 16.85 7.27 11.28
CA ALA A 161 17.68 8.22 10.54
C ALA A 161 17.10 8.67 9.17
N GLN A 162 16.13 7.94 8.60
CA GLN A 162 15.50 8.29 7.31
C GLN A 162 14.14 8.99 7.48
N MET A 163 13.65 9.11 8.71
CA MET A 163 12.41 9.82 9.00
C MET A 163 12.70 11.32 9.01
N SER A 164 11.90 12.10 8.29
CA SER A 164 11.96 13.57 8.40
C SER A 164 11.62 14.06 9.82
N PHE A 165 10.85 13.28 10.58
CA PHE A 165 10.62 13.47 12.00
C PHE A 165 10.47 12.11 12.69
N ALA A 166 11.43 11.76 13.55
CA ALA A 166 11.37 10.59 14.42
C ALA A 166 11.14 11.10 15.85
N ALA A 167 9.90 11.01 16.36
CA ALA A 167 9.44 11.60 17.62
C ALA A 167 10.23 11.12 18.86
N GLY A 168 11.45 11.64 19.06
CA GLY A 168 12.37 11.21 20.11
C GLY A 168 12.98 9.82 19.91
N GLY A 169 12.82 9.21 18.74
CA GLY A 169 13.38 7.89 18.43
C GLY A 169 14.90 7.94 18.31
N ASP A 170 15.58 6.93 18.82
CA ASP A 170 17.03 6.76 18.60
C ASP A 170 17.32 6.71 17.10
N VAL A 171 18.11 7.67 16.61
CA VAL A 171 18.49 7.82 15.20
C VAL A 171 19.18 6.56 14.66
N SER A 172 19.94 5.85 15.50
CA SER A 172 20.65 4.63 15.13
C SER A 172 19.71 3.42 14.97
N ALA A 173 18.54 3.48 15.60
CA ALA A 173 17.58 2.39 15.62
C ALA A 173 16.76 2.27 14.32
N ARG A 174 16.11 1.12 14.19
CA ARG A 174 15.15 0.86 13.12
C ARG A 174 13.82 1.54 13.44
N SER A 175 13.14 2.04 12.42
CA SER A 175 11.79 2.55 12.61
C SER A 175 10.79 1.40 12.76
N PRO A 176 9.55 1.69 13.21
CA PRO A 176 8.48 0.70 13.25
C PRO A 176 8.19 0.05 11.88
N TRP A 177 8.45 0.73 10.76
CA TRP A 177 8.25 0.17 9.42
C TRP A 177 9.19 -0.99 9.09
N MET A 178 10.29 -1.17 9.82
CA MET A 178 11.09 -2.39 9.71
C MET A 178 10.27 -3.66 9.99
N ARG A 179 9.30 -3.57 10.91
CA ARG A 179 8.49 -4.73 11.31
C ARG A 179 7.77 -5.36 10.12
N MET A 180 7.38 -4.55 9.14
CA MET A 180 6.72 -5.01 7.92
C MET A 180 7.57 -6.03 7.14
N PHE A 181 8.87 -5.76 6.97
CA PHE A 181 9.79 -6.65 6.26
C PHE A 181 10.14 -7.89 7.09
N GLN A 182 10.21 -7.74 8.42
CA GLN A 182 10.40 -8.87 9.34
C GLN A 182 9.19 -9.82 9.33
N ASN A 183 7.97 -9.28 9.25
CA ASN A 183 6.75 -10.06 9.11
C ASN A 183 6.76 -10.87 7.82
N ALA A 184 7.15 -10.27 6.70
CA ALA A 184 7.30 -10.99 5.43
C ALA A 184 8.31 -12.15 5.54
N ARG A 185 9.48 -11.91 6.17
CA ARG A 185 10.45 -12.98 6.44
C ARG A 185 9.86 -14.08 7.31
N LYS A 186 9.12 -13.74 8.36
CA LYS A 186 8.50 -14.72 9.26
C LYS A 186 7.43 -15.56 8.56
N ALA A 187 6.65 -14.96 7.65
CA ALA A 187 5.57 -15.63 6.94
C ALA A 187 6.06 -16.72 5.97
N LEU A 188 7.33 -16.67 5.53
CA LEU A 188 7.93 -17.67 4.64
C LEU A 188 8.58 -18.86 5.37
N GLY A 189 8.61 -18.87 6.71
CA GLY A 189 9.43 -19.80 7.50
C GLY A 189 10.90 -19.41 7.49
#